data_AF-A0A1M6W8H1-F1
#
_entry.id   AF-A0A1M6W8H1-F1
#
_cell.length_a   1.000
_cell.length_b   1.000
_cell.length_c   1.000
_cell.angle_alpha   90.00
_cell.angle_beta   90.00
_cell.angle_gamma   90.00
#
_symmetry.space_group_name_H-M   'P 1'
#
loop_
_entity.id
_entity.type
_entity.pdbx_description
1 polymer ?
#
loop_
_entity_poly.entity_id
_entity_poly.type
_entity_poly.pdbx_seq_one_letter_code
_entity_poly.pdbx_strand_id
1 'polypeptide(L)'
;MNLKKFFKLYITVAISVFVTACTTSAPEDNCKEVSYDNIQCYKYSHDECGNIICAQDAFNQADYFTSILKAVQESGKYTTRDSVAAYLCKFDKLPSNYVGKNEGQKLYESKTGKTFEKWNFNPWTTIGVMIGGDKFNNYASNASNYHATLPEGSYHEADVEYSAKNRGTKRLVYQSDCVIYYTADHYETFSKLEIQ
;
A
#
# COMPACT_ATOMS: atom_id res chain seq x y z
N MET A 1 -97.84 -17.38 35.23
CA MET A 1 -97.84 -16.55 36.44
C MET A 1 -96.55 -15.73 36.44
N ASN A 2 -96.68 -14.40 36.32
CA ASN A 2 -95.70 -13.35 36.62
C ASN A 2 -94.39 -13.27 35.80
N LEU A 3 -93.81 -12.11 35.46
CA LEU A 3 -94.22 -10.69 35.43
C LEU A 3 -92.98 -9.89 34.96
N LYS A 4 -93.20 -8.72 34.35
CA LYS A 4 -92.27 -7.56 34.20
C LYS A 4 -91.16 -7.69 33.14
N LYS A 5 -90.68 -6.64 32.47
CA LYS A 5 -91.11 -5.25 32.18
C LYS A 5 -90.15 -4.77 31.08
N PHE A 6 -90.63 -3.83 30.28
CA PHE A 6 -89.92 -3.03 29.29
C PHE A 6 -88.55 -2.46 29.73
N PHE A 7 -87.58 -2.44 28.82
CA PHE A 7 -86.67 -1.31 28.65
C PHE A 7 -86.19 -1.22 27.19
N LYS A 8 -86.52 -0.12 26.50
CA LYS A 8 -85.93 0.26 25.21
C LYS A 8 -84.59 0.94 25.53
N LEU A 9 -83.51 0.47 24.92
CA LEU A 9 -82.25 1.21 24.87
C LEU A 9 -81.70 1.12 23.43
N TYR A 10 -81.72 2.25 22.74
CA TYR A 10 -81.04 2.43 21.46
C TYR A 10 -79.54 2.63 21.74
N ILE A 11 -78.67 1.79 21.17
CA ILE A 11 -77.24 2.08 21.10
C ILE A 11 -76.77 1.88 19.66
N THR A 12 -76.20 2.95 19.14
CA THR A 12 -75.67 3.20 17.82
C THR A 12 -74.53 2.24 17.48
N VAL A 13 -74.54 1.71 16.26
CA VAL A 13 -73.45 0.90 15.69
C VAL A 13 -72.27 1.82 15.36
N ALA A 14 -71.15 1.66 16.07
CA ALA A 14 -69.86 2.23 15.69
C ALA A 14 -69.03 1.14 14.99
N ILE A 15 -68.94 1.22 13.66
CA ILE A 15 -68.04 0.39 12.85
C ILE A 15 -66.64 0.97 13.00
N SER A 16 -65.77 0.29 13.75
CA SER A 16 -64.34 0.61 13.78
C SER A 16 -63.63 -0.08 12.61
N VAL A 17 -63.24 0.72 11.61
CA VAL A 17 -62.35 0.29 10.54
C VAL A 17 -60.92 0.32 11.10
N PHE A 18 -60.35 -0.86 11.38
CA PHE A 18 -58.93 -0.99 11.66
C PHE A 18 -58.16 -0.93 10.34
N VAL A 19 -57.56 0.23 10.05
CA VAL A 19 -56.56 0.36 8.99
C VAL A 19 -55.23 -0.07 9.56
N THR A 20 -54.77 -1.27 9.21
CA THR A 20 -53.42 -1.74 9.53
C THR A 20 -52.43 -0.96 8.67
N ALA A 21 -51.83 0.08 9.23
CA ALA A 21 -50.71 0.77 8.63
C ALA A 21 -49.47 -0.14 8.69
N CYS A 22 -48.99 -0.63 7.54
CA CYS A 22 -47.62 -1.12 7.43
C CYS A 22 -46.68 0.08 7.56
N THR A 23 -46.12 0.29 8.75
CA THR A 23 -45.00 1.21 8.94
C THR A 23 -43.73 0.52 8.46
N THR A 24 -43.29 0.79 7.24
CA THR A 24 -41.90 0.58 6.86
C THR A 24 -41.08 1.65 7.58
N SER A 25 -40.39 1.28 8.67
CA SER A 25 -39.36 2.13 9.25
C SER A 25 -38.28 2.37 8.19
N ALA A 26 -38.00 3.65 7.91
CA ALA A 26 -36.86 4.04 7.09
C ALA A 26 -35.57 3.43 7.70
N PRO A 27 -34.60 2.98 6.88
CA PRO A 27 -33.32 2.53 7.40
C PRO A 27 -32.70 3.66 8.24
N GLU A 28 -32.30 3.34 9.48
CA GLU A 28 -31.58 4.28 10.33
C GLU A 28 -30.30 4.72 9.60
N ASP A 29 -30.20 6.03 9.40
CA ASP A 29 -29.11 6.72 8.73
C ASP A 29 -27.83 6.60 9.58
N ASN A 30 -27.03 5.56 9.34
CA ASN A 30 -25.75 5.31 10.03
C ASN A 30 -24.57 6.06 9.38
N CYS A 31 -24.86 7.09 8.60
CA CYS A 31 -23.86 7.93 7.98
C CYS A 31 -23.25 8.87 9.05
N LYS A 32 -22.15 8.42 9.67
CA LYS A 32 -21.32 9.29 10.51
C LYS A 32 -20.48 10.18 9.60
N GLU A 33 -20.50 11.49 9.84
CA GLU A 33 -19.54 12.41 9.20
C GLU A 33 -18.12 11.96 9.53
N VAL A 34 -17.36 11.60 8.50
CA VAL A 34 -15.94 11.27 8.63
C VAL A 34 -15.15 12.51 8.27
N SER A 35 -14.42 13.09 9.25
CA SER A 35 -13.50 14.20 8.99
C SER A 35 -12.26 13.69 8.26
N TYR A 36 -12.09 14.14 7.02
CA TYR A 36 -10.97 13.79 6.14
C TYR A 36 -10.00 14.96 5.96
N ASP A 37 -9.49 15.51 7.05
CA ASP A 37 -8.62 16.70 7.00
C ASP A 37 -7.28 16.50 6.26
N ASN A 38 -6.98 15.33 5.67
CA ASN A 38 -5.67 15.06 5.03
C ASN A 38 -5.68 14.13 3.80
N ILE A 39 -6.81 13.90 3.11
CA ILE A 39 -6.81 13.02 1.93
C ILE A 39 -6.50 13.79 0.64
N GLN A 40 -5.28 13.60 0.12
CA GLN A 40 -4.88 14.00 -1.24
C GLN A 40 -5.31 12.91 -2.25
N CYS A 41 -6.56 12.95 -2.72
CA CYS A 41 -6.99 12.16 -3.88
C CYS A 41 -6.77 12.98 -5.16
N TYR A 42 -6.32 12.36 -6.26
CA TYR A 42 -6.31 13.04 -7.57
C TYR A 42 -7.68 13.01 -8.27
N LYS A 43 -8.59 12.15 -7.82
CA LYS A 43 -10.00 12.08 -8.22
C LYS A 43 -10.86 11.64 -7.04
N TYR A 44 -11.89 12.42 -6.76
CA TYR A 44 -12.81 12.22 -5.64
C TYR A 44 -14.09 11.52 -6.11
N SER A 45 -14.66 10.68 -5.24
CA SER A 45 -15.99 10.08 -5.36
C SER A 45 -16.78 10.30 -4.07
N HIS A 46 -18.02 9.84 -4.04
CA HIS A 46 -18.87 9.82 -2.86
C HIS A 46 -19.22 8.38 -2.52
N ASP A 47 -19.22 8.02 -1.23
CA ASP A 47 -19.79 6.75 -0.77
C ASP A 47 -21.34 6.80 -0.78
N GLU A 48 -21.99 5.71 -0.37
CA GLU A 48 -23.46 5.63 -0.27
C GLU A 48 -24.05 6.64 0.73
N CYS A 49 -23.20 7.20 1.60
CA CYS A 49 -23.52 8.23 2.58
C CYS A 49 -23.21 9.66 2.10
N GLY A 50 -22.70 9.83 0.88
CA GLY A 50 -22.29 11.14 0.38
C GLY A 50 -20.97 11.67 0.96
N ASN A 51 -20.20 10.86 1.67
CA ASN A 51 -18.88 11.25 2.16
C ASN A 51 -17.87 11.23 1.02
N ILE A 52 -16.99 12.24 0.98
CA ILE A 52 -15.91 12.31 -0.01
C ILE A 52 -14.90 11.18 0.26
N ILE A 53 -14.75 10.29 -0.71
CA ILE A 53 -13.76 9.20 -0.72
C ILE A 53 -12.86 9.33 -1.94
N CYS A 54 -11.69 8.68 -1.94
CA CYS A 54 -10.96 8.48 -3.18
C CYS A 54 -11.75 7.49 -4.07
N ALA A 55 -11.91 7.79 -5.35
CA ALA A 55 -12.66 6.92 -6.25
C ALA A 55 -11.96 5.54 -6.42
N GLN A 56 -12.72 4.44 -6.49
CA GLN A 56 -12.14 3.09 -6.66
C GLN A 56 -11.43 2.90 -8.02
N ASP A 57 -11.80 3.70 -9.02
CA ASP A 57 -11.15 3.82 -10.34
C ASP A 57 -10.05 4.91 -10.36
N ALA A 58 -9.73 5.51 -9.22
CA ALA A 58 -8.64 6.48 -9.10
C ALA A 58 -7.28 5.82 -8.86
N PHE A 59 -6.98 4.69 -9.53
CA PHE A 59 -5.63 4.29 -9.97
C PHE A 59 -5.73 3.01 -10.80
N ASN A 60 -5.58 3.12 -12.14
CA ASN A 60 -5.26 1.91 -12.90
C ASN A 60 -3.77 1.61 -12.66
N GLN A 61 -3.51 0.78 -11.64
CA GLN A 61 -2.15 0.39 -11.25
C GLN A 61 -1.37 -0.21 -12.42
N ALA A 62 -2.05 -0.97 -13.29
CA ALA A 62 -1.43 -1.51 -14.50
C ALA A 62 -1.03 -0.39 -15.47
N ASP A 63 -1.92 0.56 -15.78
CA ASP A 63 -1.58 1.68 -16.67
C ASP A 63 -0.44 2.54 -16.10
N TYR A 64 -0.41 2.75 -14.79
CA TYR A 64 0.67 3.48 -14.13
C TYR A 64 2.00 2.74 -14.26
N PHE A 65 2.07 1.45 -13.93
CA PHE A 65 3.31 0.67 -14.07
C PHE A 65 3.74 0.57 -15.53
N THR A 66 2.81 0.32 -16.46
CA THR A 66 3.05 0.37 -17.90
C THR A 66 3.62 1.74 -18.33
N SER A 67 3.11 2.84 -17.79
CA SER A 67 3.62 4.19 -18.10
C SER A 67 5.06 4.40 -17.63
N ILE A 68 5.40 3.93 -16.42
CA ILE A 68 6.76 4.01 -15.88
C ILE A 68 7.69 3.09 -16.66
N LEU A 69 7.27 1.85 -16.97
CA LEU A 69 8.03 0.89 -17.75
C LEU A 69 8.40 1.45 -19.14
N LYS A 70 7.48 2.21 -19.76
CA LYS A 70 7.77 2.95 -21.01
C LYS A 70 8.73 4.12 -20.77
N ALA A 71 8.57 4.86 -19.68
CA ALA A 71 9.36 6.05 -19.38
C ALA A 71 10.81 5.75 -18.94
N VAL A 72 11.08 4.60 -18.32
CA VAL A 72 12.44 4.27 -17.87
C VAL A 72 13.37 4.00 -19.05
N GLN A 73 14.55 4.60 -18.99
CA GLN A 73 15.61 4.51 -20.01
C GLN A 73 16.88 3.98 -19.35
N GLU A 74 17.68 3.22 -20.09
CA GLU A 74 18.89 2.58 -19.56
C GLU A 74 19.93 3.59 -19.03
N SER A 75 19.97 4.80 -19.59
CA SER A 75 20.82 5.90 -19.13
C SER A 75 20.28 6.64 -17.89
N GLY A 76 19.07 6.31 -17.44
CA GLY A 76 18.39 6.97 -16.34
C GLY A 76 18.94 6.56 -14.97
N LYS A 77 18.84 7.49 -14.01
CA LYS A 77 19.18 7.24 -12.60
C LYS A 77 17.90 7.26 -11.78
N TYR A 78 17.52 6.09 -11.28
CA TYR A 78 16.26 5.88 -10.58
C TYR A 78 16.54 5.50 -9.13
N THR A 79 15.66 5.93 -8.22
CA THR A 79 15.81 5.74 -6.77
C THR A 79 14.50 5.46 -6.04
N THR A 80 13.35 5.63 -6.71
CA THR A 80 12.03 5.38 -6.10
C THR A 80 11.63 3.93 -6.29
N ARG A 81 10.73 3.42 -5.43
CA ARG A 81 10.27 2.03 -5.49
C ARG A 81 9.83 1.62 -6.90
N ASP A 82 8.92 2.39 -7.50
CA ASP A 82 8.29 2.00 -8.77
C ASP A 82 9.22 2.16 -9.96
N SER A 83 10.05 3.22 -9.98
CA SER A 83 10.97 3.46 -11.10
C SER A 83 12.11 2.45 -11.15
N VAL A 84 12.63 2.04 -9.99
CA VAL A 84 13.69 1.02 -9.90
C VAL A 84 13.12 -0.36 -10.22
N ALA A 85 11.90 -0.68 -9.75
CA ALA A 85 11.26 -1.94 -10.05
C ALA A 85 10.95 -2.08 -11.56
N ALA A 86 10.40 -1.02 -12.18
CA ALA A 86 10.20 -1.00 -13.63
C ALA A 86 11.52 -1.12 -14.41
N TYR A 87 12.58 -0.47 -13.95
CA TYR A 87 13.91 -0.59 -14.56
C TYR A 87 14.44 -2.03 -14.50
N LEU A 88 14.34 -2.67 -13.34
CA LEU A 88 14.73 -4.08 -13.14
C LEU A 88 13.96 -4.99 -14.11
N CYS A 89 12.65 -4.84 -14.22
CA CYS A 89 11.85 -5.64 -15.16
C CYS A 89 12.22 -5.42 -16.64
N LYS A 90 12.63 -4.21 -17.02
CA LYS A 90 12.96 -3.88 -18.41
C LYS A 90 14.36 -4.29 -18.83
N PHE A 91 15.33 -4.19 -17.92
CA PHE A 91 16.75 -4.32 -18.25
C PHE A 91 17.46 -5.46 -17.50
N ASP A 92 16.77 -6.15 -16.60
CA ASP A 92 17.26 -7.24 -15.75
C ASP A 92 18.56 -6.91 -14.99
N LYS A 93 18.71 -5.64 -14.61
CA LYS A 93 19.86 -5.12 -13.86
C LYS A 93 19.49 -3.84 -13.12
N LEU A 94 20.26 -3.47 -12.11
CA LEU A 94 20.07 -2.20 -11.42
C LEU A 94 20.51 -1.00 -12.30
N PRO A 95 19.90 0.19 -12.09
CA PRO A 95 20.39 1.44 -12.67
C PRO A 95 21.86 1.71 -12.32
N SER A 96 22.57 2.45 -13.18
CA SER A 96 24.02 2.68 -13.02
C SER A 96 24.43 3.47 -11.78
N ASN A 97 23.47 4.02 -11.03
CA ASN A 97 23.71 4.70 -9.76
C ASN A 97 23.70 3.76 -8.55
N TYR A 98 23.59 2.44 -8.74
CA TYR A 98 23.68 1.45 -7.69
C TYR A 98 25.07 0.82 -7.61
N VAL A 99 25.54 0.60 -6.39
CA VAL A 99 26.76 -0.17 -6.08
C VAL A 99 26.49 -1.13 -4.93
N GLY A 100 27.22 -2.24 -4.86
CA GLY A 100 27.14 -3.16 -3.72
C GLY A 100 27.69 -2.54 -2.44
N LYS A 101 27.37 -3.11 -1.27
CA LYS A 101 27.82 -2.62 0.05
C LYS A 101 29.33 -2.42 0.12
N ASN A 102 30.11 -3.39 -0.36
CA ASN A 102 31.57 -3.34 -0.29
C ASN A 102 32.16 -2.19 -1.13
N GLU A 103 31.58 -1.91 -2.29
CA GLU A 103 32.01 -0.79 -3.14
C GLU A 103 31.58 0.54 -2.52
N GLY A 104 30.35 0.63 -2.00
CA GLY A 104 29.87 1.82 -1.31
C GLY A 104 30.71 2.19 -0.08
N GLN A 105 31.19 1.20 0.68
CA GLN A 105 32.11 1.41 1.80
C GLN A 105 33.42 2.03 1.34
N LYS A 106 34.07 1.44 0.31
CA LYS A 106 35.32 1.96 -0.26
C LYS A 106 35.13 3.37 -0.82
N LEU A 107 34.01 3.64 -1.47
CA LEU A 107 33.67 4.95 -2.01
C LEU A 107 33.49 5.99 -0.90
N TYR A 108 32.87 5.61 0.22
CA TYR A 108 32.74 6.45 1.41
C TYR A 108 34.11 6.82 1.98
N GLU A 109 34.98 5.84 2.21
CA GLU A 109 36.32 6.10 2.76
C GLU A 109 37.14 6.98 1.82
N SER A 110 37.10 6.70 0.52
CA SER A 110 37.79 7.48 -0.51
C SER A 110 37.28 8.92 -0.63
N LYS A 111 35.95 9.14 -0.61
CA LYS A 111 35.37 10.48 -0.79
C LYS A 111 35.41 11.34 0.47
N THR A 112 35.36 10.73 1.66
CA THR A 112 35.24 11.46 2.92
C THR A 112 36.54 11.49 3.74
N GLY A 113 37.49 10.60 3.45
CA GLY A 113 38.71 10.42 4.25
C GLY A 113 38.46 9.81 5.64
N LYS A 114 37.24 9.32 5.92
CA LYS A 114 36.85 8.70 7.20
C LYS A 114 36.77 7.20 7.05
N THR A 115 37.20 6.46 8.07
CA THR A 115 36.97 5.01 8.16
C THR A 115 35.47 4.70 8.18
N PHE A 116 35.05 3.69 7.42
CA PHE A 116 33.66 3.23 7.46
C PHE A 116 33.42 2.43 8.75
N GLU A 117 32.49 2.89 9.58
CA GLU A 117 32.06 2.14 10.78
C GLU A 117 30.70 1.48 10.57
N LYS A 118 29.72 2.24 10.06
CA LYS A 118 28.34 1.80 9.86
C LYS A 118 27.58 2.71 8.90
N TRP A 119 26.46 2.22 8.38
CA TRP A 119 25.54 2.97 7.52
C TRP A 119 24.63 3.94 8.30
N ASN A 120 25.21 4.93 8.98
CA ASN A 120 24.49 5.98 9.72
C ASN A 120 24.44 7.34 8.99
N PHE A 121 24.59 7.32 7.67
CA PHE A 121 24.55 8.48 6.78
C PHE A 121 23.75 8.13 5.52
N ASN A 122 23.27 9.14 4.79
CA ASN A 122 22.60 8.95 3.51
C ASN A 122 23.65 8.80 2.38
N PRO A 123 23.77 7.61 1.73
CA PRO A 123 24.78 7.40 0.70
C PRO A 123 24.58 8.26 -0.56
N TRP A 124 23.33 8.57 -0.92
CA TRP A 124 23.04 9.40 -2.08
C TRP A 124 23.63 10.81 -1.93
N THR A 125 23.38 11.46 -0.79
CA THR A 125 23.89 12.82 -0.55
C THR A 125 25.36 12.85 -0.15
N THR A 126 25.90 11.75 0.37
CA THR A 126 27.30 11.69 0.84
C THR A 126 28.26 11.26 -0.26
N ILE A 127 27.90 10.23 -1.03
CA ILE A 127 28.77 9.59 -2.02
C ILE A 127 28.17 9.48 -3.42
N GLY A 128 26.92 9.90 -3.63
CA GLY A 128 26.30 9.99 -4.96
C GLY A 128 25.81 8.65 -5.52
N VAL A 129 25.58 7.66 -4.67
CA VAL A 129 25.14 6.30 -5.07
C VAL A 129 24.02 5.77 -4.18
N MET A 130 23.28 4.81 -4.72
CA MET A 130 22.40 3.92 -3.99
C MET A 130 23.15 2.61 -3.68
N ILE A 131 22.75 1.91 -2.63
CA ILE A 131 23.29 0.61 -2.25
C ILE A 131 22.34 -0.49 -2.74
N GLY A 132 22.87 -1.48 -3.45
CA GLY A 132 22.09 -2.61 -3.94
C GLY A 132 22.89 -3.55 -4.84
N GLY A 133 22.31 -4.70 -5.14
CA GLY A 133 22.93 -5.78 -5.93
C GLY A 133 23.61 -6.85 -5.07
N ASP A 134 23.60 -6.72 -3.75
CA ASP A 134 24.08 -7.77 -2.86
C ASP A 134 23.07 -8.93 -2.77
N LYS A 135 23.56 -10.15 -2.54
CA LYS A 135 22.73 -11.35 -2.39
C LYS A 135 21.85 -11.28 -1.15
N PHE A 136 20.59 -11.68 -1.31
CA PHE A 136 19.61 -11.86 -0.25
C PHE A 136 19.02 -13.27 -0.36
N ASN A 137 19.50 -14.21 0.45
CA ASN A 137 19.03 -15.59 0.42
C ASN A 137 17.99 -15.79 1.52
N ASN A 138 16.80 -16.28 1.14
CA ASN A 138 15.72 -16.60 2.07
C ASN A 138 15.43 -18.10 2.00
N TYR A 139 15.99 -18.87 2.94
CA TYR A 139 15.80 -20.32 3.01
C TYR A 139 15.50 -20.73 4.45
N ALA A 140 14.51 -21.61 4.64
CA ALA A 140 14.12 -22.08 5.98
C ALA A 140 15.28 -22.78 6.71
N SER A 141 16.24 -23.34 5.96
CA SER A 141 17.47 -23.92 6.51
C SER A 141 18.40 -22.91 7.18
N ASN A 142 18.21 -21.61 6.94
CA ASN A 142 18.93 -20.51 7.60
C ASN A 142 17.95 -19.65 8.41
N ALA A 143 17.54 -20.17 9.57
CA ALA A 143 16.59 -19.49 10.45
C ALA A 143 16.99 -18.07 10.86
N SER A 144 18.28 -17.72 10.84
CA SER A 144 18.75 -16.37 11.21
C SER A 144 18.43 -15.28 10.18
N ASN A 145 18.22 -15.65 8.92
CA ASN A 145 17.89 -14.74 7.82
C ASN A 145 16.58 -15.13 7.11
N TYR A 146 15.78 -16.01 7.72
CA TYR A 146 14.55 -16.49 7.12
C TYR A 146 13.40 -15.52 7.39
N HIS A 147 12.67 -15.15 6.34
CA HIS A 147 11.51 -14.28 6.38
C HIS A 147 10.31 -15.05 5.81
N ALA A 148 9.39 -15.45 6.69
CA ALA A 148 8.23 -16.26 6.32
C ALA A 148 7.25 -15.55 5.37
N THR A 149 7.31 -14.22 5.30
CA THR A 149 6.48 -13.37 4.43
C THR A 149 7.06 -13.21 3.01
N LEU A 150 8.27 -13.72 2.76
CA LEU A 150 8.89 -13.79 1.44
C LEU A 150 8.97 -15.27 1.01
N PRO A 151 8.67 -15.62 -0.25
CA PRO A 151 8.88 -16.98 -0.73
C PRO A 151 10.35 -17.41 -0.63
N GLU A 152 10.61 -18.69 -0.38
CA GLU A 152 11.98 -19.21 -0.34
C GLU A 152 12.68 -19.02 -1.69
N GLY A 153 13.97 -18.67 -1.66
CA GLY A 153 14.76 -18.48 -2.87
C GLY A 153 16.03 -17.66 -2.66
N SER A 154 16.78 -17.55 -3.76
CA SER A 154 17.94 -16.67 -3.86
C SER A 154 17.55 -15.40 -4.60
N TYR A 155 17.73 -14.27 -3.93
CA TYR A 155 17.41 -12.95 -4.42
C TYR A 155 18.64 -12.05 -4.38
N HIS A 156 18.47 -10.84 -4.91
CA HIS A 156 19.31 -9.70 -4.63
C HIS A 156 18.46 -8.63 -3.93
N GLU A 157 19.10 -7.72 -3.20
CA GLU A 157 18.43 -6.59 -2.57
C GLU A 157 18.87 -5.25 -3.17
N ALA A 158 18.00 -4.26 -3.15
CA ALA A 158 18.33 -2.90 -3.54
C ALA A 158 17.60 -1.88 -2.66
N ASP A 159 18.34 -0.88 -2.18
CA ASP A 159 17.74 0.23 -1.47
C ASP A 159 16.91 1.10 -2.40
N VAL A 160 15.80 1.61 -1.88
CA VAL A 160 14.99 2.63 -2.55
C VAL A 160 14.61 3.70 -1.53
N GLU A 161 14.38 4.92 -2.00
CA GLU A 161 13.75 5.99 -1.21
C GLU A 161 14.45 6.25 0.14
N TYR A 162 15.75 6.55 0.09
CA TYR A 162 16.53 6.90 1.28
C TYR A 162 15.86 7.94 2.15
N SER A 163 16.02 7.76 3.47
CA SER A 163 15.65 8.80 4.42
C SER A 163 16.64 9.95 4.33
N ALA A 164 16.29 11.12 4.85
CA ALA A 164 17.18 12.27 4.83
C ALA A 164 18.54 12.00 5.52
N LYS A 165 18.57 11.13 6.54
CA LYS A 165 19.74 10.91 7.40
C LYS A 165 20.48 9.61 7.12
N ASN A 166 19.83 8.60 6.55
CA ASN A 166 20.40 7.25 6.40
C ASN A 166 19.76 6.48 5.24
N ARG A 167 20.14 5.21 5.10
CA ARG A 167 19.61 4.29 4.07
C ARG A 167 18.09 4.02 4.16
N GLY A 168 17.43 4.44 5.24
CA GLY A 168 16.02 4.13 5.48
C GLY A 168 15.73 2.63 5.61
N THR A 169 14.46 2.28 5.62
CA THR A 169 13.95 0.91 5.82
C THR A 169 13.45 0.26 4.53
N LYS A 170 13.36 1.02 3.44
CA LYS A 170 12.69 0.62 2.20
C LYS A 170 13.63 -0.10 1.25
N ARG A 171 13.23 -1.27 0.76
CA ARG A 171 14.05 -2.13 -0.12
C ARG A 171 13.20 -2.83 -1.16
N LEU A 172 13.80 -3.09 -2.31
CA LEU A 172 13.37 -4.14 -3.22
C LEU A 172 14.17 -5.41 -2.95
N VAL A 173 13.52 -6.56 -3.04
CA VAL A 173 14.14 -7.90 -3.06
C VAL A 173 13.70 -8.56 -4.36
N TYR A 174 14.65 -8.90 -5.23
CA TYR A 174 14.36 -9.22 -6.63
C TYR A 174 15.16 -10.42 -7.15
N GLN A 175 14.64 -11.04 -8.20
CA GLN A 175 15.31 -12.03 -9.04
C GLN A 175 15.23 -11.57 -10.50
N SER A 176 15.79 -12.38 -11.40
CA SER A 176 15.55 -12.22 -12.83
C SER A 176 14.06 -12.39 -13.18
N ASP A 177 13.71 -12.07 -14.42
CA ASP A 177 12.36 -12.26 -14.97
C ASP A 177 11.28 -11.46 -14.21
N CYS A 178 11.62 -10.25 -13.75
CA CYS A 178 10.69 -9.31 -13.11
C CYS A 178 10.04 -9.85 -11.81
N VAL A 179 10.68 -10.81 -11.13
CA VAL A 179 10.26 -11.24 -9.80
C VAL A 179 10.73 -10.22 -8.77
N ILE A 180 9.83 -9.35 -8.30
CA ILE A 180 10.18 -8.25 -7.39
C ILE A 180 9.23 -8.19 -6.20
N TYR A 181 9.80 -8.11 -5.01
CA TYR A 181 9.12 -7.86 -3.75
C TYR A 181 9.61 -6.54 -3.16
N TYR A 182 8.74 -5.88 -2.41
CA TYR A 182 9.03 -4.65 -1.70
C TYR A 182 8.80 -4.82 -0.20
N THR A 183 9.70 -4.26 0.60
CA THR A 183 9.54 -4.07 2.04
C THR A 183 9.65 -2.58 2.36
N ALA A 184 8.74 -2.07 3.18
CA ALA A 184 8.78 -0.70 3.70
C ALA A 184 9.40 -0.62 5.11
N ASP A 185 9.54 -1.77 5.76
CA ASP A 185 9.70 -1.93 7.20
C ASP A 185 10.97 -2.73 7.54
N HIS A 186 11.99 -2.66 6.67
CA HIS A 186 13.29 -3.28 6.91
C HIS A 186 13.20 -4.81 7.04
N TYR A 187 12.58 -5.44 6.03
CA TYR A 187 12.44 -6.89 5.84
C TYR A 187 11.47 -7.60 6.80
N GLU A 188 10.64 -6.87 7.55
CA GLU A 188 9.62 -7.50 8.41
C GLU A 188 8.46 -8.06 7.56
N THR A 189 7.99 -7.29 6.57
CA THR A 189 6.95 -7.72 5.64
C THR A 189 7.31 -7.46 4.19
N PHE A 190 6.80 -8.31 3.29
CA PHE A 190 7.02 -8.21 1.85
C PHE A 190 5.70 -8.16 1.10
N SER A 191 5.65 -7.31 0.08
CA SER A 191 4.57 -7.24 -0.91
C SER A 191 5.14 -7.49 -2.30
N LYS A 192 4.56 -8.44 -3.03
CA LYS A 192 4.93 -8.66 -4.43
C LYS A 192 4.49 -7.46 -5.28
N LEU A 193 5.39 -6.97 -6.14
CA LEU A 193 5.06 -5.94 -7.12
C LEU A 193 4.64 -6.61 -8.43
N GLU A 194 3.39 -6.40 -8.83
CA GLU A 194 2.90 -6.86 -10.14
C GLU A 194 3.13 -5.75 -11.16
N ILE A 195 4.21 -5.87 -11.93
CA ILE A 195 4.56 -4.93 -13.00
C ILE A 195 4.16 -5.59 -14.32
N GLN A 196 3.12 -5.05 -14.95
CA GLN A 196 2.55 -5.53 -16.22
C GLN A 196 2.68 -4.45 -17.31
#